data_AF-A0AAW0FFM8-F1
#
_entry.id   AF-A0AAW0FFM8-F1
#
_cell.length_a   1.000
_cell.length_b   1.000
_cell.length_c   1.000
_cell.angle_alpha   90.00
_cell.angle_beta   90.00
_cell.angle_gamma   90.00
#
_symmetry.space_group_name_H-M   'P 1'
#
loop_
_entity.id
_entity.type
_entity.pdbx_description
1 polymer ?
#
loop_
_entity_poly.entity_id
_entity_poly.type
_entity_poly.pdbx_seq_one_letter_code
_entity_poly.pdbx_strand_id
1 'polypeptide(L)'
;MYASINDYDALDGILKKFSTNNLNEKLQTFQYNENWWLAQESFQVLSEVGIKKIENNTNLFKSLSDHALYDEVLSTLSSRVNFDKPNKIPIEWSMVGLQAASVSGDIDQINKWLFVSDSCGKAQDIETLINYRFAQALKALFGGDTEKFNEQVNDLYKIIGQSLVPSISSSFSRNSTLMSQLHSIYDVSMISGSRVNDEINQTYEHILRDRLSNVDQGFDSQWKILSMHRVANMALQERMIDWIFQQDV
;
A
#
# COMPACT_ATOMS: atom_id res chain seq x y z
N MET A 1 13.15 -10.38 -12.92
CA MET A 1 14.40 -9.60 -13.03
C MET A 1 14.13 -8.19 -13.55
N TYR A 2 13.59 -8.01 -14.76
CA TYR A 2 13.29 -6.66 -15.28
C TYR A 2 12.17 -5.94 -14.51
N ALA A 3 11.08 -6.65 -14.19
CA ALA A 3 10.01 -6.13 -13.32
C ALA A 3 10.53 -5.68 -11.94
N SER A 4 11.53 -6.36 -11.36
CA SER A 4 12.09 -6.01 -10.04
C SER A 4 13.03 -4.81 -10.07
N ILE A 5 13.48 -4.37 -11.24
CA ILE A 5 14.30 -3.17 -11.42
C ILE A 5 13.52 -2.02 -12.07
N ASN A 6 12.20 -2.16 -12.21
CA ASN A 6 11.31 -1.20 -12.88
C ASN A 6 11.73 -0.86 -14.32
N ASP A 7 12.43 -1.76 -15.00
CA ASP A 7 12.79 -1.62 -16.41
C ASP A 7 11.68 -2.25 -17.26
N TYR A 8 10.55 -1.57 -17.32
CA TYR A 8 9.35 -2.04 -18.02
C TYR A 8 9.54 -2.05 -19.54
N ASP A 9 10.37 -1.18 -20.09
CA ASP A 9 10.71 -1.15 -21.53
C ASP A 9 11.46 -2.42 -21.95
N ALA A 10 12.51 -2.81 -21.19
CA ALA A 10 13.22 -4.05 -21.47
C ALA A 10 12.36 -5.27 -21.20
N LEU A 11 11.51 -5.23 -20.16
CA LEU A 11 10.55 -6.29 -19.86
C LEU A 11 9.56 -6.49 -21.00
N ASP A 12 8.92 -5.42 -21.48
CA ASP A 12 7.97 -5.43 -22.59
C ASP A 12 8.63 -5.92 -23.89
N GLY A 13 9.85 -5.45 -24.18
CA GLY A 13 10.62 -5.92 -25.33
C GLY A 13 10.94 -7.42 -25.30
N ILE A 14 11.33 -7.95 -24.13
CA ILE A 14 11.60 -9.39 -23.95
C ILE A 14 10.31 -10.20 -24.04
N LEU A 15 9.25 -9.73 -23.38
CA LEU A 15 7.95 -10.37 -23.40
C LEU A 15 7.39 -10.42 -24.83
N LYS A 16 7.49 -9.34 -25.62
CA LYS A 16 7.09 -9.35 -27.04
C LYS A 16 7.92 -10.30 -27.90
N LYS A 17 9.22 -10.43 -27.63
CA LYS A 17 10.15 -11.25 -28.45
C LYS A 17 10.15 -12.74 -28.10
N PHE A 18 9.90 -13.08 -26.83
CA PHE A 18 9.98 -14.45 -26.31
C PHE A 18 8.65 -15.00 -25.78
N SER A 19 7.55 -14.21 -25.79
CA SER A 19 6.22 -14.70 -25.43
C SER A 19 5.88 -15.94 -26.25
N THR A 20 5.65 -17.05 -25.56
CA THR A 20 5.25 -18.31 -26.18
C THR A 20 3.76 -18.32 -26.55
N ASN A 21 3.24 -19.48 -26.99
CA ASN A 21 1.80 -19.70 -27.23
C ASN A 21 0.96 -19.77 -25.93
N ASN A 22 1.53 -19.46 -24.76
CA ASN A 22 0.84 -19.46 -23.48
C ASN A 22 0.05 -18.15 -23.27
N LEU A 23 -1.27 -18.27 -23.09
CA LEU A 23 -2.16 -17.13 -22.84
C LEU A 23 -1.76 -16.32 -21.60
N ASN A 24 -1.32 -16.98 -20.53
CA ASN A 24 -0.99 -16.28 -19.29
C ASN A 24 0.26 -15.40 -19.44
N GLU A 25 1.25 -15.87 -20.21
CA GLU A 25 2.45 -15.08 -20.56
C GLU A 25 2.09 -13.90 -21.46
N LYS A 26 1.17 -14.07 -22.41
CA LYS A 26 0.66 -12.97 -23.23
C LYS A 26 -0.06 -11.90 -22.40
N LEU A 27 -0.88 -12.31 -21.43
CA LEU A 27 -1.57 -11.37 -20.54
C LEU A 27 -0.62 -10.59 -19.65
N GLN A 28 0.46 -11.23 -19.17
CA GLN A 28 1.50 -10.53 -18.42
C GLN A 28 2.16 -9.41 -19.24
N THR A 29 2.21 -9.51 -20.57
CA THR A 29 2.77 -8.44 -21.41
C THR A 29 1.94 -7.16 -21.36
N PHE A 30 0.61 -7.30 -21.33
CA PHE A 30 -0.31 -6.17 -21.23
C PHE A 30 -0.25 -5.49 -19.87
N GLN A 31 0.01 -6.24 -18.79
CA GLN A 31 0.10 -5.70 -17.42
C GLN A 31 1.17 -4.60 -17.27
N TYR A 32 2.25 -4.67 -18.05
CA TYR A 32 3.38 -3.75 -17.92
C TYR A 32 3.44 -2.68 -19.02
N ASN A 33 2.37 -2.53 -19.81
CA ASN A 33 2.28 -1.50 -20.85
C ASN A 33 1.01 -0.66 -20.70
N GLU A 34 0.82 0.32 -21.58
CA GLU A 34 -0.32 1.25 -21.55
C GLU A 34 -1.70 0.56 -21.63
N ASN A 35 -1.74 -0.72 -22.02
CA ASN A 35 -2.96 -1.51 -22.12
C ASN A 35 -3.14 -2.47 -20.92
N TRP A 36 -2.65 -2.11 -19.74
CA TRP A 36 -2.81 -2.88 -18.50
C TRP A 36 -4.27 -3.25 -18.20
N TRP A 37 -5.22 -2.40 -18.60
CA TRP A 37 -6.66 -2.63 -18.43
C TRP A 37 -7.13 -3.90 -19.16
N LEU A 38 -6.54 -4.26 -20.32
CA LEU A 38 -6.84 -5.51 -21.03
C LEU A 38 -6.38 -6.74 -20.22
N ALA A 39 -5.22 -6.63 -19.56
CA ALA A 39 -4.76 -7.68 -18.66
C ALA A 39 -5.72 -7.83 -17.47
N GLN A 40 -6.14 -6.71 -16.90
CA GLN A 40 -7.07 -6.67 -15.77
C GLN A 40 -8.42 -7.32 -16.11
N GLU A 41 -9.07 -6.90 -17.21
CA GLU A 41 -10.34 -7.51 -17.66
C GLU A 41 -10.18 -9.01 -17.91
N SER A 42 -9.05 -9.41 -18.51
CA SER A 42 -8.76 -10.82 -18.78
C SER A 42 -8.57 -11.61 -17.47
N PHE A 43 -7.85 -11.07 -16.49
CA PHE A 43 -7.71 -11.71 -15.18
C PHE A 43 -9.05 -11.78 -14.45
N GLN A 44 -9.92 -10.78 -14.61
CA GLN A 44 -11.26 -10.79 -14.03
C GLN A 44 -12.08 -11.97 -14.56
N VAL A 45 -12.11 -12.19 -15.87
CA VAL A 45 -12.77 -13.36 -16.48
C VAL A 45 -12.10 -14.68 -16.07
N LEU A 46 -10.77 -14.75 -16.15
CA LEU A 46 -10.00 -15.97 -15.86
C LEU A 46 -10.08 -16.41 -14.38
N SER A 47 -10.29 -15.45 -13.49
CA SER A 47 -10.45 -15.71 -12.05
C SER A 47 -11.81 -16.31 -11.68
N GLU A 48 -12.81 -16.21 -12.56
CA GLU A 48 -14.14 -16.79 -12.38
C GLU A 48 -14.25 -18.19 -12.99
N VAL A 49 -13.61 -18.43 -14.14
CA VAL A 49 -13.84 -19.62 -14.98
C VAL A 49 -12.62 -20.56 -15.06
N GLY A 50 -11.45 -20.16 -14.53
CA GLY A 50 -10.18 -20.84 -14.78
C GLY A 50 -9.82 -22.02 -13.85
N ILE A 51 -9.07 -22.99 -14.39
CA ILE A 51 -8.47 -24.13 -13.66
C ILE A 51 -7.42 -23.66 -12.62
N LYS A 52 -6.80 -22.50 -12.85
CA LYS A 52 -5.79 -21.86 -12.00
C LYS A 52 -6.36 -20.71 -11.16
N LYS A 53 -7.51 -20.95 -10.51
CA LYS A 53 -8.27 -19.91 -9.82
C LYS A 53 -7.44 -19.10 -8.83
N ILE A 54 -6.59 -19.72 -8.02
CA ILE A 54 -5.77 -18.99 -7.02
C ILE A 54 -4.75 -18.07 -7.71
N GLU A 55 -3.98 -18.59 -8.66
CA GLU A 55 -2.96 -17.82 -9.40
C GLU A 55 -3.58 -16.63 -10.16
N ASN A 56 -4.71 -16.86 -10.84
CA ASN A 56 -5.42 -15.80 -11.57
C ASN A 56 -5.99 -14.73 -10.63
N ASN A 57 -6.46 -15.14 -9.45
CA ASN A 57 -6.89 -14.20 -8.41
C ASN A 57 -5.73 -13.37 -7.86
N THR A 58 -4.59 -14.00 -7.54
CA THR A 58 -3.38 -13.28 -7.12
C THR A 58 -2.97 -12.24 -8.17
N ASN A 59 -2.96 -12.61 -9.45
CA ASN A 59 -2.61 -11.69 -10.53
C ASN A 59 -3.61 -10.54 -10.66
N LEU A 60 -4.92 -10.81 -10.51
CA LEU A 60 -5.94 -9.76 -10.51
C LEU A 60 -5.73 -8.77 -9.36
N PHE A 61 -5.57 -9.26 -8.12
CA PHE A 61 -5.39 -8.39 -6.95
C PHE A 61 -4.11 -7.55 -7.06
N LYS A 62 -3.04 -8.15 -7.57
CA LYS A 62 -1.80 -7.44 -7.84
C LYS A 62 -2.00 -6.35 -8.90
N SER A 63 -2.65 -6.67 -10.02
CA SER A 63 -2.96 -5.69 -11.08
C SER A 63 -3.76 -4.51 -10.55
N LEU A 64 -4.83 -4.77 -9.79
CA LEU A 64 -5.65 -3.71 -9.19
C LEU A 64 -4.83 -2.83 -8.24
N SER A 65 -4.02 -3.45 -7.37
CA SER A 65 -3.16 -2.72 -6.42
C SER A 65 -2.07 -1.90 -7.11
N ASP A 66 -1.43 -2.45 -8.14
CA ASP A 66 -0.36 -1.78 -8.89
C ASP A 66 -0.87 -0.51 -9.60
N HIS A 67 -2.16 -0.48 -9.96
CA HIS A 67 -2.82 0.66 -10.64
C HIS A 67 -3.66 1.53 -9.69
N ALA A 68 -3.42 1.42 -8.39
CA ALA A 68 -4.07 2.21 -7.35
C ALA A 68 -5.60 2.05 -7.23
N LEU A 69 -6.15 0.92 -7.69
CA LEU A 69 -7.58 0.59 -7.65
C LEU A 69 -7.97 -0.09 -6.33
N TYR A 70 -7.67 0.56 -5.19
CA TYR A 70 -7.77 -0.06 -3.87
C TYR A 70 -9.21 -0.36 -3.41
N ASP A 71 -10.20 0.43 -3.81
CA ASP A 71 -11.60 0.15 -3.51
C ASP A 71 -12.09 -1.12 -4.24
N GLU A 72 -11.61 -1.32 -5.46
CA GLU A 72 -11.86 -2.50 -6.27
C GLU A 72 -11.15 -3.73 -5.69
N VAL A 73 -9.94 -3.56 -5.14
CA VAL A 73 -9.25 -4.60 -4.37
C VAL A 73 -10.12 -5.05 -3.19
N LEU A 74 -10.58 -4.12 -2.35
CA LEU A 74 -11.34 -4.44 -1.13
C LEU A 74 -12.69 -5.10 -1.44
N SER A 75 -13.41 -4.59 -2.44
CA SER A 75 -14.70 -5.17 -2.87
C SER A 75 -14.52 -6.55 -3.52
N THR A 76 -13.53 -6.72 -4.39
CA THR A 76 -13.24 -7.99 -5.04
C THR A 76 -12.77 -9.04 -4.04
N LEU A 77 -11.88 -8.68 -3.10
CA LEU A 77 -11.47 -9.59 -2.01
C LEU A 77 -12.67 -9.99 -1.16
N SER A 78 -13.54 -9.04 -0.81
CA SER A 78 -14.70 -9.31 0.04
C SER A 78 -15.70 -10.30 -0.58
N SER A 79 -15.80 -10.34 -1.91
CA SER A 79 -16.66 -11.31 -2.61
C SER A 79 -16.03 -12.70 -2.81
N ARG A 80 -14.71 -12.81 -2.69
CA ARG A 80 -13.95 -14.03 -3.04
C ARG A 80 -13.32 -14.74 -1.85
N VAL A 81 -13.21 -14.04 -0.74
CA VAL A 81 -12.60 -14.52 0.49
C VAL A 81 -13.68 -14.94 1.49
N ASN A 82 -13.47 -16.10 2.13
CA ASN A 82 -14.28 -16.51 3.26
C ASN A 82 -13.61 -16.06 4.58
N PHE A 83 -14.15 -15.00 5.19
CA PHE A 83 -13.64 -14.45 6.44
C PHE A 83 -13.88 -15.33 7.68
N ASP A 84 -14.76 -16.33 7.60
CA ASP A 84 -14.96 -17.30 8.70
C ASP A 84 -13.77 -18.26 8.86
N LYS A 85 -12.91 -18.35 7.84
CA LYS A 85 -11.72 -19.23 7.82
C LYS A 85 -10.48 -18.43 7.41
N PRO A 86 -10.05 -17.45 8.23
CA PRO A 86 -9.01 -16.51 7.85
C PRO A 86 -7.67 -17.22 7.55
N ASN A 87 -7.35 -18.29 8.26
CA ASN A 87 -6.12 -19.08 8.06
C ASN A 87 -6.04 -19.78 6.69
N LYS A 88 -7.13 -19.82 5.92
CA LYS A 88 -7.15 -20.40 4.56
C LYS A 88 -6.94 -19.37 3.47
N ILE A 89 -6.88 -18.09 3.83
CA ILE A 89 -6.66 -17.01 2.87
C ILE A 89 -5.17 -17.00 2.51
N PRO A 90 -4.82 -16.96 1.22
CA PRO A 90 -3.43 -16.78 0.81
C PRO A 90 -2.84 -15.51 1.42
N ILE A 91 -1.61 -15.61 1.95
CA ILE A 91 -0.95 -14.48 2.60
C ILE A 91 -0.83 -13.27 1.66
N GLU A 92 -0.54 -13.50 0.38
CA GLU A 92 -0.47 -12.46 -0.66
C GLU A 92 -1.77 -11.64 -0.72
N TRP A 93 -2.93 -12.29 -0.61
CA TRP A 93 -4.23 -11.62 -0.66
C TRP A 93 -4.48 -10.83 0.61
N SER A 94 -4.07 -11.38 1.78
CA SER A 94 -4.18 -10.67 3.04
C SER A 94 -3.36 -9.37 3.05
N MET A 95 -2.17 -9.41 2.45
CA MET A 95 -1.25 -8.27 2.42
C MET A 95 -1.71 -7.20 1.43
N VAL A 96 -2.20 -7.59 0.25
CA VAL A 96 -2.81 -6.66 -0.71
C VAL A 96 -4.08 -6.03 -0.13
N GLY A 97 -4.91 -6.81 0.56
CA GLY A 97 -6.09 -6.30 1.27
C GLY A 97 -5.72 -5.32 2.39
N LEU A 98 -4.67 -5.61 3.15
CA LEU A 98 -4.19 -4.73 4.22
C LEU A 98 -3.62 -3.42 3.68
N GLN A 99 -2.87 -3.47 2.56
CA GLN A 99 -2.40 -2.27 1.88
C GLN A 99 -3.58 -1.42 1.40
N ALA A 100 -4.56 -2.03 0.74
CA ALA A 100 -5.76 -1.33 0.28
C ALA A 100 -6.54 -0.69 1.43
N ALA A 101 -6.72 -1.43 2.53
CA ALA A 101 -7.35 -0.91 3.74
C ALA A 101 -6.59 0.30 4.32
N SER A 102 -5.26 0.21 4.39
CA SER A 102 -4.41 1.29 4.89
C SER A 102 -4.54 2.56 4.05
N VAL A 103 -4.68 2.43 2.73
CA VAL A 103 -4.87 3.57 1.82
C VAL A 103 -6.29 4.12 1.86
N SER A 104 -7.30 3.27 2.07
CA SER A 104 -8.69 3.71 2.23
C SER A 104 -8.88 4.61 3.45
N GLY A 105 -8.11 4.40 4.51
CA GLY A 105 -8.26 5.11 5.79
C GLY A 105 -9.48 4.65 6.61
N ASP A 106 -10.16 3.59 6.18
CA ASP A 106 -11.27 2.99 6.94
C ASP A 106 -10.70 2.09 8.05
N ILE A 107 -10.88 2.51 9.30
CA ILE A 107 -10.39 1.80 10.49
C ILE A 107 -11.00 0.40 10.66
N ASP A 108 -12.24 0.19 10.22
CA ASP A 108 -12.89 -1.12 10.28
C ASP A 108 -12.23 -2.08 9.28
N GLN A 109 -11.92 -1.60 8.07
CA GLN A 109 -11.15 -2.37 7.10
C GLN A 109 -9.73 -2.65 7.59
N ILE A 110 -9.05 -1.67 8.18
CA ILE A 110 -7.70 -1.86 8.74
C ILE A 110 -7.73 -2.94 9.81
N ASN A 111 -8.68 -2.87 10.76
CA ASN A 111 -8.84 -3.88 11.81
C ASN A 111 -9.13 -5.28 11.26
N LYS A 112 -10.06 -5.37 10.30
CA LYS A 112 -10.43 -6.62 9.65
C LYS A 112 -9.24 -7.26 8.95
N TRP A 113 -8.50 -6.50 8.15
CA TRP A 113 -7.37 -7.04 7.39
C TRP A 113 -6.12 -7.28 8.24
N LEU A 114 -5.93 -6.55 9.35
CA LEU A 114 -4.92 -6.90 10.36
C LEU A 114 -5.24 -8.26 10.98
N PHE A 115 -6.49 -8.49 11.39
CA PHE A 115 -6.91 -9.79 11.94
C PHE A 115 -6.70 -10.95 10.96
N VAL A 116 -7.06 -10.74 9.68
CA VAL A 116 -6.81 -11.73 8.62
C VAL A 116 -5.31 -11.97 8.45
N SER A 117 -4.50 -10.91 8.39
CA SER A 117 -3.05 -11.00 8.21
C SER A 117 -2.37 -11.75 9.36
N ASP A 118 -2.76 -11.47 10.60
CA ASP A 118 -2.26 -12.15 11.80
C ASP A 118 -2.58 -13.65 11.79
N SER A 119 -3.67 -14.03 11.13
CA SER A 119 -4.15 -15.42 11.00
C SER A 119 -3.47 -16.21 9.87
N CYS A 120 -2.90 -15.52 8.87
CA CYS A 120 -2.32 -16.15 7.66
C CYS A 120 -0.82 -16.45 7.78
N GLY A 121 -0.11 -15.82 8.71
CA GLY A 121 1.33 -16.01 8.94
C GLY A 121 2.15 -14.72 8.82
N LYS A 122 3.48 -14.84 8.64
CA LYS A 122 4.40 -13.70 8.59
C LYS A 122 4.68 -13.25 7.15
N ALA A 123 4.75 -11.94 6.95
CA ALA A 123 5.21 -11.33 5.70
C ALA A 123 6.56 -11.93 5.25
N GLN A 124 6.69 -12.22 3.96
CA GLN A 124 7.86 -12.89 3.39
C GLN A 124 8.93 -11.91 2.94
N ASP A 125 8.54 -10.72 2.45
CA ASP A 125 9.42 -9.67 2.01
C ASP A 125 9.33 -8.42 2.90
N ILE A 126 10.35 -7.56 2.77
CA ILE A 126 10.54 -6.38 3.62
C ILE A 126 9.47 -5.30 3.34
N GLU A 127 9.06 -5.12 2.09
CA GLU A 127 8.08 -4.08 1.73
C GLU A 127 6.71 -4.43 2.31
N THR A 128 6.31 -5.69 2.19
CA THR A 128 5.10 -6.23 2.80
C THR A 128 5.15 -6.16 4.34
N LEU A 129 6.31 -6.45 4.94
CA LEU A 129 6.49 -6.30 6.39
C LEU A 129 6.32 -4.83 6.82
N ILE A 130 6.89 -3.89 6.09
CA ILE A 130 6.75 -2.45 6.34
C ILE A 130 5.28 -2.05 6.25
N ASN A 131 4.57 -2.46 5.20
CA ASN A 131 3.15 -2.16 5.02
C ASN A 131 2.31 -2.72 6.19
N TYR A 132 2.58 -3.96 6.62
CA TYR A 132 1.91 -4.57 7.78
C TYR A 132 2.19 -3.78 9.07
N ARG A 133 3.45 -3.46 9.35
CA ARG A 133 3.85 -2.68 10.54
C ARG A 133 3.26 -1.28 10.51
N PHE A 134 3.18 -0.67 9.34
CA PHE A 134 2.60 0.64 9.17
C PHE A 134 1.08 0.63 9.37
N ALA A 135 0.38 -0.41 8.92
CA ALA A 135 -1.04 -0.59 9.24
C ALA A 135 -1.30 -0.71 10.75
N GLN A 136 -0.38 -1.36 11.50
CA GLN A 136 -0.45 -1.39 12.96
C GLN A 136 -0.28 0.02 13.57
N ALA A 137 0.65 0.82 13.02
CA ALA A 137 0.83 2.22 13.41
C ALA A 137 -0.43 3.04 13.14
N LEU A 138 -1.01 2.92 11.95
CA LEU A 138 -2.27 3.59 11.61
C LEU A 138 -3.39 3.20 12.58
N LYS A 139 -3.53 1.93 12.94
CA LYS A 139 -4.50 1.50 13.96
C LYS A 139 -4.29 2.21 15.30
N ALA A 140 -3.04 2.37 15.75
CA ALA A 140 -2.75 3.11 16.98
C ALA A 140 -3.08 4.60 16.85
N LEU A 141 -2.81 5.19 15.68
CA LEU A 141 -3.12 6.58 15.36
C LEU A 141 -4.64 6.85 15.40
N PHE A 142 -5.43 6.02 14.72
CA PHE A 142 -6.89 6.09 14.73
C PHE A 142 -7.46 5.84 16.13
N GLY A 143 -6.85 4.95 16.92
CA GLY A 143 -7.22 4.71 18.32
C GLY A 143 -6.80 5.83 19.29
N GLY A 144 -6.15 6.90 18.82
CA GLY A 144 -5.70 8.02 19.64
C GLY A 144 -4.47 7.73 20.52
N ASP A 145 -3.88 6.54 20.43
CA ASP A 145 -2.71 6.11 21.19
C ASP A 145 -1.41 6.64 20.53
N THR A 146 -1.15 7.93 20.77
CA THR A 146 0.00 8.64 20.18
C THR A 146 1.35 8.04 20.62
N GLU A 147 1.44 7.49 21.84
CA GLU A 147 2.69 6.89 22.34
C GLU A 147 3.02 5.63 21.55
N LYS A 148 2.05 4.73 21.41
CA LYS A 148 2.20 3.50 20.64
C LYS A 148 2.42 3.77 19.16
N PHE A 149 1.73 4.76 18.60
CA PHE A 149 1.97 5.19 17.22
C PHE A 149 3.44 5.61 17.03
N ASN A 150 3.97 6.46 17.90
CA ASN A 150 5.37 6.92 17.83
C ASN A 150 6.37 5.78 18.03
N GLU A 151 6.10 4.84 18.94
CA GLU A 151 6.92 3.63 19.11
C GLU A 151 7.00 2.82 17.81
N GLN A 152 5.86 2.57 17.17
CA GLN A 152 5.78 1.80 15.94
C GLN A 152 6.43 2.52 14.74
N VAL A 153 6.29 3.85 14.65
CA VAL A 153 6.98 4.68 13.66
C VAL A 153 8.51 4.60 13.84
N ASN A 154 9.00 4.67 15.07
CA ASN A 154 10.43 4.54 15.34
C ASN A 154 10.97 3.15 14.96
N ASP A 155 10.19 2.10 15.19
CA ASP A 155 10.57 0.75 14.77
C ASP A 155 10.57 0.59 13.24
N LEU A 156 9.61 1.23 12.55
CA LEU A 156 9.63 1.31 11.08
C LEU A 156 10.89 2.00 10.55
N TYR A 157 11.31 3.11 11.17
CA TYR A 157 12.56 3.77 10.79
C TYR A 157 13.78 2.87 10.94
N LYS A 158 13.84 2.06 12.00
CA LYS A 158 14.92 1.07 12.19
C LYS A 158 14.88 0.00 11.10
N ILE A 159 13.70 -0.57 10.83
CA ILE A 159 13.53 -1.64 9.82
C ILE A 159 13.93 -1.13 8.44
N ILE A 160 13.43 0.04 8.05
CA ILE A 160 13.73 0.60 6.73
C ILE A 160 15.22 0.98 6.65
N GLY A 161 15.74 1.67 7.67
CA GLY A 161 17.15 2.08 7.71
C GLY A 161 18.13 0.92 7.60
N GLN A 162 17.83 -0.22 8.24
CA GLN A 162 18.63 -1.46 8.12
C GLN A 162 18.47 -2.16 6.77
N SER A 163 17.37 -1.89 6.06
CA SER A 163 17.05 -2.51 4.77
C SER A 163 17.62 -1.76 3.56
N LEU A 164 18.09 -0.52 3.76
CA LEU A 164 18.75 0.28 2.74
C LEU A 164 20.13 -0.33 2.42
N VAL A 165 20.42 -0.48 1.12
CA VAL A 165 21.68 -1.06 0.63
C VAL A 165 22.55 0.05 0.04
N PRO A 166 23.89 0.00 0.17
CA PRO A 166 24.78 0.94 -0.52
C PRO A 166 24.49 0.98 -2.02
N SER A 167 24.42 2.19 -2.58
CA SER A 167 24.00 2.45 -3.97
C SER A 167 24.94 1.83 -5.01
N ILE A 168 24.70 0.57 -5.36
CA ILE A 168 25.14 -0.05 -6.61
C ILE A 168 23.94 0.00 -7.56
N SER A 169 24.14 0.25 -8.86
CA SER A 169 23.08 0.59 -9.83
C SER A 169 21.82 -0.29 -9.79
N SER A 170 21.93 -1.59 -9.46
CA SER A 170 20.81 -2.53 -9.34
C SER A 170 19.95 -2.38 -8.07
N SER A 171 20.39 -1.63 -7.07
CA SER A 171 19.70 -1.39 -5.80
C SER A 171 18.88 -0.09 -5.76
N PHE A 172 18.97 0.72 -6.81
CA PHE A 172 18.35 2.05 -6.86
C PHE A 172 16.81 1.99 -6.80
N SER A 173 16.17 1.06 -7.53
CA SER A 173 14.71 0.91 -7.54
C SER A 173 14.16 0.55 -6.16
N ARG A 174 14.83 -0.38 -5.46
CA ARG A 174 14.45 -0.82 -4.11
C ARG A 174 14.64 0.30 -3.10
N ASN A 175 15.80 0.97 -3.12
CA ASN A 175 16.04 2.11 -2.22
C ASN A 175 15.04 3.24 -2.47
N SER A 176 14.67 3.51 -3.73
CA SER A 176 13.65 4.51 -4.07
C SER A 176 12.29 4.17 -3.44
N THR A 177 11.87 2.90 -3.51
CA THR A 177 10.62 2.42 -2.88
C THR A 177 10.66 2.61 -1.35
N LEU A 178 11.76 2.20 -0.71
CA LEU A 178 11.94 2.38 0.73
C LEU A 178 11.99 3.86 1.14
N MET A 179 12.60 4.73 0.33
CA MET A 179 12.61 6.18 0.58
C MET A 179 11.23 6.80 0.43
N SER A 180 10.41 6.34 -0.53
CA SER A 180 9.01 6.77 -0.68
C SER A 180 8.17 6.37 0.54
N GLN A 181 8.37 5.17 1.08
CA GLN A 181 7.73 4.74 2.33
C GLN A 181 8.18 5.59 3.52
N LEU A 182 9.49 5.88 3.67
CA LEU A 182 10.00 6.78 4.70
C LEU A 182 9.38 8.18 4.61
N HIS A 183 9.27 8.71 3.39
CA HIS A 183 8.66 10.00 3.14
C HIS A 183 7.22 10.02 3.65
N SER A 184 6.43 9.02 3.27
CA SER A 184 5.03 8.89 3.68
C SER A 184 4.88 8.74 5.19
N ILE A 185 5.70 7.89 5.83
CA ILE A 185 5.67 7.68 7.29
C ILE A 185 6.00 8.97 8.04
N TYR A 186 7.02 9.70 7.60
CA TYR A 186 7.39 10.98 8.20
C TYR A 186 6.26 12.01 8.07
N ASP A 187 5.65 12.11 6.90
CA ASP A 187 4.57 13.07 6.68
C ASP A 187 3.33 12.73 7.52
N VAL A 188 2.97 11.45 7.65
CA VAL A 188 1.90 11.01 8.54
C VAL A 188 2.21 11.35 9.99
N SER A 189 3.44 11.13 10.45
CA SER A 189 3.86 11.53 11.80
C SER A 189 3.76 13.04 12.01
N MET A 190 4.19 13.84 11.02
CA MET A 190 4.15 15.29 11.06
C MET A 190 2.71 15.82 11.12
N ILE A 191 1.82 15.27 10.28
CA ILE A 191 0.39 15.59 10.28
C ILE A 191 -0.21 15.20 11.63
N SER A 192 0.03 13.98 12.11
CA SER A 192 -0.51 13.49 13.39
C SER A 192 -0.08 14.32 14.62
N GLY A 193 1.09 14.96 14.55
CA GLY A 193 1.62 15.85 15.59
C GLY A 193 1.13 17.30 15.49
N SER A 194 0.45 17.67 14.40
CA SER A 194 -0.14 18.99 14.22
C SER A 194 -1.20 19.25 15.30
N ARG A 195 -1.06 20.39 15.99
CA ARG A 195 -1.96 20.82 17.06
C ARG A 195 -2.90 21.90 16.52
N VAL A 196 -3.96 22.22 17.25
CA VAL A 196 -4.95 23.27 16.91
C VAL A 196 -4.36 24.71 16.94
N ASN A 197 -3.05 24.89 16.76
CA ASN A 197 -2.45 26.21 16.62
C ASN A 197 -2.26 26.53 15.12
N ASP A 198 -3.07 27.48 14.64
CA ASP A 198 -3.14 27.85 13.22
C ASP A 198 -1.79 28.30 12.62
N GLU A 199 -0.93 28.97 13.40
CA GLU A 199 0.39 29.41 12.90
C GLU A 199 1.35 28.23 12.69
N ILE A 200 1.29 27.23 13.57
CA ILE A 200 2.08 26.01 13.45
C ILE A 200 1.57 25.16 12.29
N ASN A 201 0.25 25.13 12.08
CA ASN A 201 -0.36 24.39 10.97
C ASN A 201 0.01 24.97 9.61
N GLN A 202 0.01 26.30 9.46
CA GLN A 202 0.48 26.95 8.22
C GLN A 202 1.94 26.61 7.92
N THR A 203 2.79 26.57 8.95
CA THR A 203 4.20 26.18 8.80
C THR A 203 4.31 24.72 8.35
N TYR A 204 3.52 23.82 8.94
CA TYR A 204 3.52 22.41 8.56
C TYR A 204 3.00 22.17 7.16
N GLU A 205 1.94 22.86 6.73
CA GLU A 205 1.46 22.80 5.35
C GLU A 205 2.53 23.25 4.35
N HIS A 206 3.26 24.33 4.65
CA HIS A 206 4.35 24.80 3.78
C HIS A 206 5.44 23.74 3.65
N ILE A 207 5.87 23.14 4.76
CA ILE A 207 6.90 22.09 4.76
C ILE A 207 6.42 20.87 3.97
N LEU A 208 5.17 20.43 4.15
CA LEU A 208 4.61 19.29 3.41
C LEU A 208 4.55 19.56 1.91
N ARG A 209 4.16 20.79 1.50
CA ARG A 209 4.17 21.20 0.09
C ARG A 209 5.58 21.21 -0.50
N ASP A 210 6.54 21.77 0.22
CA ASP A 210 7.95 21.78 -0.21
C ASP A 210 8.48 20.35 -0.36
N ARG A 211 8.18 19.47 0.60
CA ARG A 211 8.57 18.07 0.55
C ARG A 211 7.95 17.36 -0.64
N LEU A 212 6.66 17.55 -0.91
CA LEU A 212 5.99 16.99 -2.09
C LEU A 212 6.60 17.51 -3.40
N SER A 213 6.99 18.78 -3.45
CA SER A 213 7.65 19.37 -4.63
C SER A 213 9.03 18.76 -4.92
N ASN A 214 9.69 18.18 -3.90
CA ASN A 214 10.99 17.54 -4.01
C ASN A 214 10.90 16.03 -4.37
N VAL A 215 9.69 15.50 -4.51
CA VAL A 215 9.47 14.13 -4.99
C VAL A 215 9.38 14.14 -6.51
N ASP A 216 9.69 12.99 -7.11
CA ASP A 216 9.41 12.76 -8.53
C ASP A 216 7.97 13.17 -8.88
N GLN A 217 7.81 13.85 -10.01
CA GLN A 217 6.52 14.40 -10.43
C GLN A 217 5.64 13.36 -11.14
N GLY A 218 6.04 12.08 -11.13
CA GLY A 218 5.23 10.96 -11.58
C GLY A 218 3.98 10.78 -10.71
N PHE A 219 2.88 10.42 -11.36
CA PHE A 219 1.58 10.22 -10.72
C PHE A 219 1.66 9.26 -9.53
N ASP A 220 2.30 8.09 -9.69
CA ASP A 220 2.33 7.05 -8.66
C ASP A 220 3.00 7.52 -7.36
N SER A 221 4.10 8.26 -7.48
CA SER A 221 4.86 8.77 -6.33
C SER A 221 4.04 9.80 -5.55
N GLN A 222 3.44 10.76 -6.26
CA GLN A 222 2.60 11.79 -5.64
C GLN A 222 1.33 11.22 -5.06
N TRP A 223 0.67 10.33 -5.80
CA TRP A 223 -0.59 9.72 -5.41
C TRP A 223 -0.43 8.93 -4.10
N LYS A 224 0.66 8.17 -3.95
CA LYS A 224 0.94 7.41 -2.71
C LYS A 224 1.10 8.33 -1.51
N ILE A 225 1.88 9.40 -1.63
CA ILE A 225 2.14 10.35 -0.55
C ILE A 225 0.85 11.09 -0.16
N LEU A 226 0.15 11.64 -1.14
CA LEU A 226 -1.11 12.38 -0.92
C LEU A 226 -2.20 11.48 -0.32
N SER A 227 -2.25 10.20 -0.72
CA SER A 227 -3.16 9.23 -0.11
C SER A 227 -2.88 9.02 1.37
N MET A 228 -1.60 8.97 1.77
CA MET A 228 -1.23 8.88 3.19
C MET A 228 -1.50 10.17 3.95
N HIS A 229 -1.31 11.34 3.32
CA HIS A 229 -1.72 12.62 3.91
C HIS A 229 -3.22 12.64 4.19
N ARG A 230 -4.04 12.17 3.24
CA ARG A 230 -5.49 12.04 3.42
C ARG A 230 -5.82 11.16 4.62
N VAL A 231 -5.22 9.97 4.70
CA VAL A 231 -5.45 9.03 5.81
C VAL A 231 -5.09 9.64 7.16
N ALA A 232 -3.96 10.35 7.26
CA ALA A 232 -3.56 11.02 8.50
C ALA A 232 -4.55 12.12 8.90
N ASN A 233 -5.05 12.90 7.94
CA ASN A 233 -6.06 13.92 8.20
C ASN A 233 -7.42 13.31 8.64
N MET A 234 -7.82 12.19 8.05
CA MET A 234 -9.03 11.45 8.47
C MET A 234 -8.91 11.01 9.94
N ALA A 235 -7.78 10.42 10.32
CA ALA A 235 -7.53 10.04 11.71
C ALA A 235 -7.59 11.22 12.69
N LEU A 236 -7.10 12.40 12.30
CA LEU A 236 -7.22 13.61 13.13
C LEU A 236 -8.67 14.09 13.27
N GLN A 237 -9.44 14.04 12.19
CA GLN A 237 -10.85 14.43 12.20
C GLN A 237 -11.69 13.53 13.10
N GLU A 238 -11.52 12.20 13.00
CA GLU A 238 -12.22 11.24 13.88
C GLU A 238 -11.92 11.50 15.36
N ARG A 239 -10.65 11.76 15.71
CA ARG A 239 -10.26 12.11 17.08
C ARG A 239 -10.90 13.39 17.58
N MET A 240 -11.04 14.39 16.70
CA MET A 240 -11.68 15.66 17.06
C MET A 240 -13.17 15.45 17.33
N ILE A 241 -13.83 14.61 16.53
CA ILE A 241 -15.24 14.24 16.70
C ILE A 241 -15.44 13.50 18.04
N ASP A 242 -14.63 12.49 18.33
CA ASP A 242 -14.69 11.73 19.58
C ASP A 242 -14.47 12.62 20.82
N TRP A 243 -13.56 13.59 20.73
CA TRP A 243 -13.32 14.55 21.81
C TRP A 243 -14.53 15.45 22.07
N ILE A 244 -15.20 15.95 21.02
CA ILE A 244 -16.42 16.76 21.16
C ILE A 244 -17.51 15.96 21.87
N PHE A 245 -17.76 14.72 21.44
CA PHE A 245 -18.81 13.89 22.03
C PHE A 245 -18.52 13.45 23.48
N GLN A 246 -17.25 13.40 23.90
CA GLN A 246 -16.89 13.12 25.29
C GLN A 246 -17.08 14.32 26.23
N GLN A 247 -17.21 15.55 25.72
CA GLN A 247 -17.49 16.74 26.55
C GLN A 247 -18.98 17.01 26.77
N ASP A 248 -19.84 16.39 25.97
CA ASP A 248 -21.31 16.55 26.03
C ASP A 248 -22.01 15.49 26.92
N VAL A 249 -21.26 14.71 27.70
CA VAL A 249 -21.74 13.70 28.68
C VAL A 249 -21.24 14.03 30.08
#